data_AF-A0A2M7DLB8-F1
#
_entry.id   AF-A0A2M7DLB8-F1
#
_cell.length_a   1.000
_cell.length_b   1.000
_cell.length_c   1.000
_cell.angle_alpha   90.00
_cell.angle_beta   90.00
_cell.angle_gamma   90.00
#
_symmetry.space_group_name_H-M   'P 1'
#
loop_
_entity.id
_entity.type
_entity.pdbx_description
1 polymer ?
#
loop_
_entity_poly.entity_id
_entity_poly.type
_entity_poly.pdbx_seq_one_letter_code
_entity_poly.pdbx_strand_id
1 'polypeptide(L)'
;MRKLNLFFFSLLAALIVASAASAGMLIPNSQKAKDNARAPEKSPAISETVAGEWDLERVDFIHYAKPNNPGNQGNKPAGGDTCYKTLGVKWKSLPVSYVINSSNGDGLTESFVAGAISAAAETWDRETSAELFSDNYRLDTGAVYGVQNFENALAFGNYPDPNVIGVTSIWYTRQGKQLVEFDMLFNDSFLWGDATATSAPIFMDLENIAAHELGHAAGLDDIYSSNCSAVTMYGYSGEGEIEKRSLEPADIAGIQKLYGI
;
A
#
# COMPACT_ATOMS: atom_id res chain seq x y z
N MET A 1 12.94 7.29 -78.11
CA MET A 1 13.78 6.46 -77.23
C MET A 1 12.89 5.79 -76.19
N ARG A 2 13.00 4.45 -76.10
CA ARG A 2 12.63 3.51 -75.02
C ARG A 2 11.20 3.48 -74.41
N LYS A 3 10.59 2.30 -74.60
CA LYS A 3 9.47 1.67 -73.85
C LYS A 3 9.79 1.53 -72.35
N LEU A 4 8.76 1.51 -71.49
CA LEU A 4 8.66 0.50 -70.42
C LEU A 4 7.23 0.42 -69.85
N ASN A 5 6.60 -0.76 -69.99
CA ASN A 5 5.49 -1.22 -69.14
C ASN A 5 6.09 -1.75 -67.84
N LEU A 6 5.50 -1.43 -66.68
CA LEU A 6 5.63 -2.27 -65.49
C LEU A 6 4.34 -2.24 -64.66
N PHE A 7 3.77 -3.43 -64.49
CA PHE A 7 2.77 -3.80 -63.50
C PHE A 7 3.34 -3.64 -62.09
N PHE A 8 2.54 -3.17 -61.12
CA PHE A 8 2.69 -3.57 -59.72
C PHE A 8 1.32 -3.66 -59.01
N PHE A 9 1.13 -4.82 -58.38
CA PHE A 9 0.09 -5.18 -57.40
C PHE A 9 0.28 -4.39 -56.10
N SER A 10 -0.81 -3.98 -55.45
CA SER A 10 -0.90 -3.92 -53.98
C SER A 10 -2.38 -3.91 -53.56
N LEU A 11 -2.88 -5.05 -53.09
CA LEU A 11 -3.01 -5.47 -51.68
C LEU A 11 -4.13 -4.73 -50.93
N LEU A 12 -5.23 -5.46 -50.79
CA LEU A 12 -6.41 -5.18 -49.97
C LEU A 12 -5.99 -5.14 -48.49
N ALA A 13 -6.24 -4.02 -47.80
CA ALA A 13 -6.17 -3.95 -46.33
C ALA A 13 -7.56 -3.59 -45.80
N ALA A 14 -8.24 -4.57 -45.21
CA ALA A 14 -9.49 -4.36 -44.49
C ALA A 14 -9.19 -3.68 -43.14
N LEU A 15 -9.65 -2.44 -42.98
CA LEU A 15 -9.65 -1.74 -41.70
C LEU A 15 -10.86 -2.22 -40.88
N ILE A 16 -10.62 -3.02 -39.84
CA ILE A 16 -11.64 -3.29 -38.81
C ILE A 16 -11.50 -2.18 -37.77
N VAL A 17 -12.45 -1.24 -37.78
CA VAL A 17 -12.59 -0.24 -36.72
C VAL A 17 -13.50 -0.84 -35.64
N ALA A 18 -12.92 -1.30 -34.54
CA ALA A 18 -13.67 -1.63 -33.34
C ALA A 18 -13.76 -0.36 -32.47
N SER A 19 -14.97 0.19 -32.37
CA SER A 19 -15.31 1.31 -31.49
C SER A 19 -15.36 0.85 -30.03
N ALA A 20 -14.47 1.35 -29.19
CA ALA A 20 -14.64 1.27 -27.74
C ALA A 20 -15.53 2.44 -27.29
N ALA A 21 -16.78 2.13 -26.93
CA ALA A 21 -17.66 3.07 -26.27
C ALA A 21 -17.15 3.31 -24.83
N SER A 22 -16.61 4.50 -24.58
CA SER A 22 -16.37 4.98 -23.22
C SER A 22 -17.72 5.35 -22.60
N ALA A 23 -18.21 4.49 -21.71
CA ALA A 23 -19.33 4.83 -20.85
C ALA A 23 -18.84 5.79 -19.76
N GLY A 24 -19.03 7.09 -19.98
CA GLY A 24 -18.81 8.10 -18.95
C GLY A 24 -19.83 7.91 -17.81
N MET A 25 -19.36 7.53 -16.63
CA MET A 25 -20.18 7.48 -15.42
C MET A 25 -20.11 8.84 -14.73
N LEU A 26 -21.19 9.62 -14.88
CA LEU A 26 -21.43 10.84 -14.11
C LEU A 26 -21.99 10.45 -12.73
N ILE A 27 -21.31 10.83 -11.65
CA ILE A 27 -21.88 10.79 -10.29
C ILE A 27 -21.98 12.22 -9.76
N PRO A 28 -23.18 12.68 -9.35
CA PRO A 28 -23.41 14.05 -8.92
C PRO A 28 -22.83 14.35 -7.54
N ASN A 29 -22.44 15.62 -7.42
CA ASN A 29 -21.77 16.24 -6.29
C ASN A 29 -22.68 16.29 -5.03
N SER A 30 -22.06 16.12 -3.86
CA SER A 30 -22.57 16.36 -2.50
C SER A 30 -23.34 15.26 -1.76
N GLN A 31 -22.59 14.39 -1.06
CA GLN A 31 -22.85 14.03 0.35
C GLN A 31 -21.50 13.75 1.02
N LYS A 32 -21.04 14.72 1.80
CA LYS A 32 -19.68 14.85 2.33
C LYS A 32 -19.45 13.94 3.55
N ALA A 33 -18.34 13.19 3.49
CA ALA A 33 -17.44 12.91 4.61
C ALA A 33 -17.88 11.94 5.74
N LYS A 34 -18.70 10.91 5.45
CA LYS A 34 -18.96 9.82 6.43
C LYS A 34 -18.78 8.38 5.96
N ASP A 35 -18.49 8.12 4.68
CA ASP A 35 -18.49 6.75 4.14
C ASP A 35 -17.13 6.25 3.58
N ASN A 36 -16.02 6.97 3.76
CA ASN A 36 -14.75 6.66 3.08
C ASN A 36 -13.85 5.62 3.77
N ALA A 37 -14.39 4.72 4.58
CA ALA A 37 -13.73 3.46 4.93
C ALA A 37 -14.70 2.30 4.63
N ARG A 38 -15.20 2.24 3.40
CA ARG A 38 -15.72 1.00 2.84
C ARG A 38 -14.68 0.47 1.89
N ALA A 39 -14.03 -0.62 2.30
CA ALA A 39 -13.42 -1.57 1.38
C ALA A 39 -14.39 -1.78 0.20
N PRO A 40 -13.90 -1.82 -1.05
CA PRO A 40 -14.74 -1.86 -2.23
C PRO A 40 -15.87 -2.88 -2.07
N GLU A 41 -17.12 -2.40 -2.15
CA GLU A 41 -18.29 -3.28 -2.18
C GLU A 41 -18.13 -4.21 -3.39
N LYS A 42 -17.80 -5.47 -3.10
CA LYS A 42 -17.39 -6.56 -4.03
C LYS A 42 -15.88 -6.69 -4.26
N SER A 43 -15.12 -6.89 -3.18
CA SER A 43 -13.96 -7.78 -3.31
C SER A 43 -14.50 -9.18 -3.62
N PRO A 44 -14.10 -9.83 -4.73
CA PRO A 44 -14.55 -11.19 -5.03
C PRO A 44 -13.99 -12.10 -3.92
N ALA A 45 -14.84 -12.46 -2.96
CA ALA A 45 -14.61 -13.66 -2.17
C ALA A 45 -14.49 -14.80 -3.17
N ILE A 46 -13.29 -15.34 -3.32
CA ILE A 46 -13.06 -16.46 -4.23
C ILE A 46 -13.88 -17.63 -3.66
N SER A 47 -14.91 -18.02 -4.41
CA SER A 47 -15.91 -19.03 -4.02
C SER A 47 -15.46 -20.41 -4.45
N GLU A 48 -15.36 -21.31 -3.47
CA GLU A 48 -15.48 -22.76 -3.51
C GLU A 48 -15.43 -23.44 -4.88
N THR A 49 -14.25 -23.91 -5.28
CA THR A 49 -14.14 -25.22 -5.92
C THR A 49 -12.77 -25.83 -5.64
N VAL A 50 -12.80 -27.10 -5.22
CA VAL A 50 -11.70 -28.04 -5.00
C VAL A 50 -11.18 -28.10 -3.55
N ALA A 51 -11.47 -29.25 -2.92
CA ALA A 51 -11.12 -29.58 -1.55
C ALA A 51 -9.60 -29.52 -1.30
N GLY A 52 -9.18 -28.70 -0.34
CA GLY A 52 -7.88 -28.83 0.33
C GLY A 52 -6.96 -27.62 0.33
N GLU A 53 -7.29 -26.54 -0.37
CA GLU A 53 -6.58 -25.26 -0.28
C GLU A 53 -7.31 -24.33 0.69
N TRP A 54 -6.56 -23.64 1.55
CA TRP A 54 -7.10 -22.82 2.63
C TRP A 54 -8.04 -21.73 2.07
N ASP A 55 -9.29 -21.66 2.53
CA ASP A 55 -10.18 -20.53 2.24
C ASP A 55 -9.56 -19.24 2.82
N LEU A 56 -8.84 -18.48 1.99
CA LEU A 56 -8.25 -17.20 2.35
C LEU A 56 -9.25 -16.07 2.06
N GLU A 57 -9.45 -15.20 3.05
CA GLU A 57 -10.09 -13.90 2.85
C GLU A 57 -9.03 -12.87 2.50
N ARG A 58 -9.37 -11.92 1.60
CA ARG A 58 -8.54 -10.77 1.23
C ARG A 58 -9.16 -9.48 1.73
N VAL A 59 -8.34 -8.58 2.26
CA VAL A 59 -8.71 -7.19 2.59
C VAL A 59 -7.68 -6.25 2.00
N ASP A 60 -8.15 -5.16 1.39
CA ASP A 60 -7.31 -4.10 0.84
C ASP A 60 -7.46 -2.83 1.70
N PHE A 61 -6.33 -2.32 2.20
CA PHE A 61 -6.21 -1.05 2.91
C PHE A 61 -5.74 0.01 1.94
N ILE A 62 -6.44 1.14 1.88
CA ILE A 62 -6.18 2.21 0.92
C ILE A 62 -5.73 3.46 1.69
N HIS A 63 -4.49 3.86 1.52
CA HIS A 63 -3.92 5.02 2.20
C HIS A 63 -4.00 6.25 1.31
N TYR A 64 -4.70 7.28 1.77
CA TYR A 64 -4.98 8.48 0.98
C TYR A 64 -4.05 9.64 1.32
N ALA A 65 -3.78 10.47 0.32
CA ALA A 65 -3.19 11.78 0.51
C ALA A 65 -4.10 12.70 1.34
N LYS A 66 -3.51 13.50 2.22
CA LYS A 66 -4.23 14.52 2.99
C LYS A 66 -4.87 15.53 2.03
N PRO A 67 -6.16 15.86 2.20
CA PRO A 67 -6.79 16.88 1.38
C PRO A 67 -6.17 18.26 1.64
N ASN A 68 -6.08 19.10 0.61
CA ASN A 68 -5.45 20.45 0.59
C ASN A 68 -5.98 21.47 1.63
N ASN A 69 -6.97 21.13 2.44
CA ASN A 69 -7.42 21.91 3.60
C ASN A 69 -7.41 21.04 4.86
N PRO A 70 -6.23 20.72 5.42
CA PRO A 70 -6.17 20.10 6.72
C PRO A 70 -6.54 21.19 7.73
N GLY A 71 -7.77 21.15 8.26
CA GLY A 71 -8.19 22.10 9.29
C GLY A 71 -7.11 22.25 10.37
N ASN A 72 -6.83 23.50 10.78
CA ASN A 72 -5.83 23.94 11.76
C ASN A 72 -5.18 22.81 12.57
N GLN A 73 -3.94 22.46 12.20
CA GLN A 73 -3.08 21.57 12.97
C GLN A 73 -2.45 22.37 14.13
N GLY A 74 -3.27 22.81 15.07
CA GLY A 74 -2.77 23.23 16.38
C GLY A 74 -2.14 22.03 17.09
N ASN A 75 -1.16 22.28 17.98
CA ASN A 75 -0.43 21.28 18.78
C ASN A 75 -1.30 20.07 19.09
N LYS A 76 -1.07 19.01 18.32
CA LYS A 76 -1.95 17.87 18.28
C LYS A 76 -1.57 16.94 19.43
N PRO A 77 -2.51 16.55 20.29
CA PRO A 77 -2.18 15.66 21.39
C PRO A 77 -1.62 14.35 20.83
N ALA A 78 -0.59 13.80 21.49
CA ALA A 78 -0.19 12.41 21.30
C ALA A 78 -1.46 11.57 21.36
N GLY A 79 -1.71 10.76 20.33
CA GLY A 79 -2.93 9.96 20.26
C GLY A 79 -3.06 9.16 21.55
N GLY A 80 -4.08 9.44 22.37
CA GLY A 80 -4.24 8.75 23.64
C GLY A 80 -4.37 7.24 23.42
N ASP A 81 -4.22 6.42 24.47
CA ASP A 81 -4.15 4.94 24.47
C ASP A 81 -5.31 4.18 23.77
N THR A 82 -6.28 4.89 23.20
CA THR A 82 -7.42 4.37 22.42
C THR A 82 -7.27 4.61 20.92
N CYS A 83 -6.21 5.27 20.47
CA CYS A 83 -5.94 5.61 19.07
C CYS A 83 -5.29 4.47 18.29
N TYR A 84 -5.71 3.22 18.54
CA TYR A 84 -5.30 2.05 17.77
C TYR A 84 -6.48 1.10 17.57
N LYS A 85 -6.41 0.30 16.51
CA LYS A 85 -7.39 -0.74 16.22
C LYS A 85 -6.66 -1.94 15.62
N THR A 86 -7.03 -3.14 16.05
CA THR A 86 -6.47 -4.38 15.49
C THR A 86 -7.52 -5.07 14.62
N LEU A 87 -7.06 -5.78 13.60
CA LEU A 87 -7.92 -6.57 12.70
C LEU A 87 -8.41 -7.87 13.34
N GLY A 88 -7.82 -8.26 14.48
CA GLY A 88 -8.10 -9.54 15.15
C GLY A 88 -7.51 -10.74 14.41
N VAL A 89 -6.60 -10.51 13.47
CA VAL A 89 -5.74 -11.50 12.81
C VAL A 89 -4.28 -11.14 13.04
N LYS A 90 -3.38 -12.13 13.02
CA LYS A 90 -1.95 -11.91 13.20
C LYS A 90 -1.11 -13.00 12.55
N TRP A 91 0.18 -12.77 12.39
CA TRP A 91 1.13 -13.81 12.02
C TRP A 91 1.27 -14.84 13.16
N LYS A 92 1.36 -16.12 12.77
CA LYS A 92 1.61 -17.22 13.71
C LYS A 92 2.98 -17.85 13.57
N SER A 93 3.68 -17.55 12.48
CA SER A 93 5.06 -17.91 12.25
C SER A 93 5.81 -16.61 12.04
N LEU A 94 6.90 -16.45 12.79
CA LEU A 94 7.75 -15.28 12.80
C LEU A 94 9.22 -15.73 12.69
N PRO A 95 10.11 -14.92 12.10
CA PRO A 95 9.81 -13.65 11.43
C PRO A 95 9.12 -13.85 10.07
N VAL A 96 8.41 -12.82 9.61
CA VAL A 96 7.76 -12.74 8.31
C VAL A 96 8.82 -12.36 7.27
N SER A 97 9.07 -13.24 6.31
CA SER A 97 9.93 -12.94 5.17
C SER A 97 9.19 -12.08 4.14
N TYR A 98 9.88 -11.11 3.55
CA TYR A 98 9.31 -10.23 2.53
C TYR A 98 10.33 -9.92 1.43
N VAL A 99 9.79 -9.46 0.31
CA VAL A 99 10.54 -9.20 -0.93
C VAL A 99 10.28 -7.78 -1.38
N ILE A 100 11.36 -7.07 -1.66
CA ILE A 100 11.33 -5.68 -2.09
C ILE A 100 11.62 -5.64 -3.59
N ASN A 101 10.67 -5.14 -4.36
CA ASN A 101 10.90 -4.66 -5.72
C ASN A 101 11.35 -3.20 -5.65
N SER A 102 12.64 -2.98 -5.89
CA SER A 102 13.26 -1.65 -5.87
C SER A 102 13.01 -0.82 -7.12
N SER A 103 12.39 -1.38 -8.16
CA SER A 103 12.10 -0.67 -9.42
C SER A 103 11.07 0.43 -9.19
N ASN A 104 11.43 1.67 -9.53
CA ASN A 104 10.59 2.85 -9.31
C ASN A 104 10.77 3.88 -10.44
N GLY A 105 9.80 4.78 -10.58
CA GLY A 105 9.81 5.85 -11.58
C GLY A 105 10.70 7.05 -11.25
N ASP A 106 11.11 7.19 -9.99
CA ASP A 106 11.74 8.41 -9.47
C ASP A 106 13.27 8.37 -9.43
N GLY A 107 13.87 7.25 -9.87
CA GLY A 107 15.32 7.08 -9.89
C GLY A 107 15.93 6.86 -8.50
N LEU A 108 15.13 6.46 -7.51
CA LEU A 108 15.62 6.05 -6.19
C LEU A 108 16.51 4.82 -6.34
N THR A 109 17.64 4.80 -5.64
CA THR A 109 18.55 3.66 -5.68
C THR A 109 17.97 2.47 -4.94
N GLU A 110 18.35 1.26 -5.35
CA GLU A 110 17.97 0.03 -4.63
C GLU A 110 18.33 0.08 -3.15
N SER A 111 19.51 0.61 -2.81
CA SER A 111 19.95 0.77 -1.42
C SER A 111 19.07 1.74 -0.62
N PHE A 112 18.54 2.79 -1.26
CA PHE A 112 17.65 3.74 -0.62
C PHE A 112 16.30 3.09 -0.33
N VAL A 113 15.69 2.47 -1.35
CA VAL A 113 14.39 1.80 -1.22
C VAL A 113 14.46 0.69 -0.17
N ALA A 114 15.46 -0.19 -0.27
CA ALA A 114 15.67 -1.26 0.68
C ALA A 114 15.88 -0.75 2.10
N GLY A 115 16.73 0.29 2.26
CA GLY A 115 17.02 0.88 3.57
C GLY A 115 15.81 1.56 4.21
N ALA A 116 14.99 2.29 3.44
CA ALA A 116 13.78 2.94 3.94
C ALA A 116 12.72 1.91 4.38
N ILE A 117 12.48 0.88 3.56
CA ILE A 117 11.53 -0.19 3.89
C ILE A 117 12.00 -1.01 5.09
N SER A 118 13.28 -1.40 5.15
CA SER A 118 13.79 -2.16 6.28
C SER A 118 13.76 -1.32 7.56
N ALA A 119 14.11 -0.03 7.51
CA ALA A 119 14.02 0.85 8.68
C ALA A 119 12.57 0.96 9.21
N ALA A 120 11.58 1.02 8.31
CA ALA A 120 10.17 1.01 8.67
C ALA A 120 9.74 -0.32 9.33
N ALA A 121 10.21 -1.46 8.82
CA ALA A 121 10.00 -2.78 9.42
C ALA A 121 10.56 -2.83 10.85
N GLU A 122 11.81 -2.41 11.01
CA GLU A 122 12.51 -2.37 12.30
C GLU A 122 11.78 -1.50 13.34
N THR A 123 11.04 -0.48 12.91
CA THR A 123 10.26 0.35 13.83
C THR A 123 9.15 -0.43 14.53
N TRP A 124 8.56 -1.43 13.86
CA TRP A 124 7.62 -2.35 14.49
C TRP A 124 8.33 -3.42 15.32
N ASP A 125 9.43 -3.98 14.82
CA ASP A 125 10.17 -5.06 15.48
C ASP A 125 10.67 -4.65 16.87
N ARG A 126 11.22 -3.44 16.99
CA ARG A 126 11.73 -2.88 18.25
C ARG A 126 10.70 -2.80 19.38
N GLU A 127 9.42 -2.79 19.06
CA GLU A 127 8.33 -2.59 20.02
C GLU A 127 7.63 -3.90 20.41
N THR A 128 8.16 -5.04 20.00
CA THR A 128 7.58 -6.36 20.30
C THR A 128 8.57 -7.38 20.84
N SER A 129 8.02 -8.47 21.42
CA SER A 129 8.79 -9.57 22.02
C SER A 129 9.59 -10.43 21.05
N ALA A 130 9.27 -10.34 19.76
CA ALA A 130 9.77 -11.20 18.71
C ALA A 130 9.99 -10.40 17.45
N GLU A 131 11.00 -10.78 16.67
CA GLU A 131 11.19 -10.28 15.31
C GLU A 131 9.92 -10.52 14.48
N LEU A 132 9.20 -9.47 14.10
CA LEU A 132 8.00 -9.56 13.26
C LEU A 132 8.38 -9.69 11.81
N PHE A 133 9.18 -8.77 11.29
CA PHE A 133 9.62 -8.74 9.91
C PHE A 133 11.08 -9.17 9.84
N SER A 134 11.44 -9.98 8.86
CA SER A 134 12.81 -10.52 8.82
C SER A 134 13.81 -9.45 8.37
N ASP A 135 14.87 -9.27 9.17
CA ASP A 135 16.14 -8.62 8.77
C ASP A 135 16.72 -9.12 7.43
N ASN A 136 16.44 -10.37 7.05
CA ASN A 136 16.95 -11.01 5.83
C ASN A 136 15.94 -10.91 4.68
N TYR A 137 15.52 -9.69 4.35
CA TYR A 137 14.66 -9.44 3.19
C TYR A 137 15.34 -9.82 1.87
N ARG A 138 14.54 -10.08 0.85
CA ARG A 138 15.01 -10.40 -0.51
C ARG A 138 14.78 -9.21 -1.44
N LEU A 139 15.71 -8.99 -2.35
CA LEU A 139 15.54 -8.03 -3.43
C LEU A 139 15.16 -8.77 -4.71
N ASP A 140 14.06 -8.37 -5.33
CA ASP A 140 13.57 -8.95 -6.57
C ASP A 140 12.73 -7.97 -7.37
N THR A 141 13.24 -7.57 -8.53
CA THR A 141 12.53 -6.64 -9.43
C THR A 141 11.36 -7.30 -10.17
N GLY A 142 11.22 -8.62 -10.07
CA GLY A 142 10.08 -9.39 -10.59
C GLY A 142 8.92 -9.53 -9.60
N ALA A 143 9.08 -9.14 -8.33
CA ALA A 143 7.99 -9.16 -7.35
C ALA A 143 6.93 -8.11 -7.72
N VAL A 144 5.66 -8.46 -7.62
CA VAL A 144 4.52 -7.62 -8.05
C VAL A 144 3.43 -7.61 -7.00
N TYR A 145 2.71 -6.50 -6.91
CA TYR A 145 1.58 -6.36 -6.00
C TYR A 145 0.33 -7.13 -6.49
N GLY A 146 -0.41 -7.68 -5.54
CA GLY A 146 -1.79 -8.11 -5.68
C GLY A 146 -1.96 -9.56 -6.15
N VAL A 147 -0.88 -10.35 -6.14
CA VAL A 147 -0.83 -11.72 -6.65
C VAL A 147 -0.66 -12.67 -5.47
N GLN A 148 -1.73 -13.36 -5.08
CA GLN A 148 -1.64 -14.37 -4.03
C GLN A 148 -0.72 -15.52 -4.46
N ASN A 149 0.47 -15.60 -3.86
CA ASN A 149 1.51 -16.58 -4.21
C ASN A 149 2.35 -17.04 -2.99
N PHE A 150 1.89 -16.74 -1.77
CA PHE A 150 2.56 -16.99 -0.49
C PHE A 150 3.89 -16.26 -0.32
N GLU A 151 4.11 -15.18 -1.07
CA GLU A 151 5.26 -14.30 -0.93
C GLU A 151 4.77 -12.90 -0.56
N ASN A 152 5.39 -12.28 0.44
CA ASN A 152 5.01 -10.93 0.81
C ASN A 152 5.78 -9.92 -0.05
N ALA A 153 5.12 -9.22 -0.97
CA ALA A 153 5.78 -8.31 -1.90
C ALA A 153 5.55 -6.83 -1.56
N LEU A 154 6.59 -6.02 -1.71
CA LEU A 154 6.50 -4.56 -1.70
C LEU A 154 6.99 -4.03 -3.05
N ALA A 155 6.16 -3.28 -3.76
CA ALA A 155 6.46 -2.82 -5.11
C ALA A 155 5.90 -1.43 -5.39
N PHE A 156 6.54 -0.72 -6.33
CA PHE A 156 5.97 0.48 -6.94
C PHE A 156 5.07 0.10 -8.12
N GLY A 157 4.07 0.93 -8.39
CA GLY A 157 3.26 0.78 -9.58
C GLY A 157 2.11 1.77 -9.65
N ASN A 158 1.41 1.79 -10.78
CA ASN A 158 0.29 2.69 -10.99
C ASN A 158 -0.99 2.22 -10.30
N TYR A 159 -1.64 3.12 -9.54
CA TYR A 159 -3.01 2.91 -9.03
C TYR A 159 -3.98 3.92 -9.66
N PRO A 160 -5.22 3.53 -10.05
CA PRO A 160 -6.11 4.39 -10.84
C PRO A 160 -6.51 5.72 -10.19
N ASP A 161 -6.60 5.78 -8.86
CA ASP A 161 -6.90 7.02 -8.14
C ASP A 161 -5.59 7.74 -7.77
N PRO A 162 -5.33 8.95 -8.30
CA PRO A 162 -4.09 9.68 -8.02
C PRO A 162 -3.99 10.21 -6.59
N ASN A 163 -5.06 10.14 -5.79
CA ASN A 163 -5.02 10.51 -4.37
C ASN A 163 -4.66 9.35 -3.45
N VAL A 164 -4.50 8.13 -3.99
CA VAL A 164 -4.10 6.95 -3.21
C VAL A 164 -2.58 6.86 -3.22
N ILE A 165 -1.97 7.01 -2.05
CA ILE A 165 -0.52 6.94 -1.86
C ILE A 165 -0.04 5.50 -1.94
N GLY A 166 -0.72 4.62 -1.19
CA GLY A 166 -0.34 3.22 -1.07
C GLY A 166 -1.53 2.32 -0.87
N VAL A 167 -1.32 1.04 -1.15
CA VAL A 167 -2.31 -0.02 -0.91
C VAL A 167 -1.62 -1.22 -0.28
N THR A 168 -2.13 -1.69 0.85
CA THR A 168 -1.73 -2.96 1.45
C THR A 168 -2.87 -3.96 1.32
N SER A 169 -2.63 -5.07 0.63
CA SER A 169 -3.54 -6.21 0.60
C SER A 169 -3.04 -7.25 1.58
N ILE A 170 -3.92 -7.84 2.39
CA ILE A 170 -3.59 -8.99 3.22
C ILE A 170 -4.48 -10.17 2.87
N TRP A 171 -3.93 -11.38 3.00
CA TRP A 171 -4.67 -12.63 2.96
C TRP A 171 -4.57 -13.33 4.31
N TYR A 172 -5.70 -13.84 4.78
CA TYR A 172 -5.74 -14.53 6.07
C TYR A 172 -6.77 -15.66 6.11
N THR A 173 -6.55 -16.60 7.02
CA THR A 173 -7.53 -17.67 7.31
C THR A 173 -8.60 -17.18 8.27
N ARG A 174 -9.88 -17.32 7.89
CA ARG A 174 -11.00 -16.83 8.73
C ARG A 174 -11.11 -17.55 10.07
N GLN A 175 -11.00 -18.88 10.07
CA GLN A 175 -11.09 -19.71 11.27
C GLN A 175 -9.80 -19.62 12.11
N GLY A 176 -8.64 -19.65 11.45
CA GLY A 176 -7.34 -19.60 12.10
C GLY A 176 -6.97 -18.21 12.62
N LYS A 177 -7.62 -17.15 12.13
CA LYS A 177 -7.27 -15.75 12.42
C LYS A 177 -5.78 -15.47 12.18
N GLN A 178 -5.26 -16.09 11.11
CA GLN A 178 -3.84 -16.09 10.79
C GLN A 178 -3.62 -15.37 9.48
N LEU A 179 -2.73 -14.36 9.50
CA LEU A 179 -2.16 -13.76 8.31
C LEU A 179 -1.31 -14.79 7.57
N VAL A 180 -1.44 -14.81 6.25
CA VAL A 180 -0.79 -15.75 5.34
C VAL A 180 0.12 -15.03 4.36
N GLU A 181 -0.31 -13.86 3.89
CA GLU A 181 0.41 -13.06 2.89
C GLU A 181 0.01 -11.59 3.01
N PHE A 182 0.91 -10.69 2.66
CA PHE A 182 0.64 -9.28 2.41
C PHE A 182 1.34 -8.83 1.13
N ASP A 183 0.66 -7.99 0.35
CA ASP A 183 1.23 -7.29 -0.79
C ASP A 183 1.03 -5.80 -0.65
N MET A 184 2.05 -5.02 -0.97
CA MET A 184 2.09 -3.58 -0.78
C MET A 184 2.43 -2.88 -2.09
N LEU A 185 1.61 -1.90 -2.46
CA LEU A 185 1.81 -1.04 -3.63
C LEU A 185 2.10 0.39 -3.18
N PHE A 186 3.20 0.96 -3.64
CA PHE A 186 3.48 2.39 -3.59
C PHE A 186 3.10 3.03 -4.93
N ASN A 187 2.17 3.99 -4.94
CA ASN A 187 1.62 4.53 -6.19
C ASN A 187 2.62 5.45 -6.89
N ASP A 188 2.90 5.19 -8.17
CA ASP A 188 3.74 6.02 -9.06
C ASP A 188 3.15 7.42 -9.35
N SER A 189 1.96 7.72 -8.84
CA SER A 189 1.35 9.06 -8.93
C SER A 189 2.02 10.10 -8.01
N PHE A 190 2.86 9.66 -7.07
CA PHE A 190 3.59 10.50 -6.12
C PHE A 190 5.08 10.51 -6.44
N LEU A 191 5.75 11.59 -6.06
CA LEU A 191 7.20 11.69 -6.13
C LEU A 191 7.81 11.18 -4.83
N TRP A 192 8.40 10.00 -4.87
CA TRP A 192 8.94 9.32 -3.70
C TRP A 192 10.36 9.77 -3.35
N GLY A 193 10.70 9.73 -2.07
CA GLY A 193 12.04 10.03 -1.61
C GLY A 193 12.15 10.14 -0.09
N ASP A 194 13.17 10.87 0.35
CA ASP A 194 13.39 11.24 1.75
C ASP A 194 12.89 12.67 1.95
N ALA A 195 11.80 12.84 2.70
CA ALA A 195 11.22 14.14 2.98
C ALA A 195 12.07 15.03 3.89
N THR A 196 13.16 14.52 4.48
CA THR A 196 14.15 15.36 5.17
C THR A 196 15.05 16.14 4.20
N ALA A 197 15.03 15.80 2.92
CA ALA A 197 15.77 16.52 1.89
C ALA A 197 15.32 17.99 1.85
N THR A 198 16.28 18.90 2.01
CA THR A 198 16.02 20.34 2.15
C THR A 198 15.79 21.07 0.82
N SER A 199 16.02 20.39 -0.31
CA SER A 199 15.79 20.92 -1.65
C SER A 199 14.43 20.49 -2.17
N ALA A 200 13.69 21.42 -2.80
CA ALA A 200 12.52 21.07 -3.58
C ALA A 200 12.86 20.02 -4.66
N PRO A 201 11.90 19.16 -5.04
CA PRO A 201 10.51 19.09 -4.58
C PRO A 201 10.33 18.51 -3.16
N ILE A 202 9.14 18.68 -2.59
CA ILE A 202 8.78 18.01 -1.32
C ILE A 202 8.35 16.58 -1.68
N PHE A 203 9.00 15.58 -1.08
CA PHE A 203 8.77 14.18 -1.39
C PHE A 203 7.63 13.58 -0.57
N MET A 204 6.96 12.58 -1.14
CA MET A 204 6.27 11.57 -0.35
C MET A 204 7.33 10.67 0.29
N ASP A 205 7.34 10.65 1.61
CA ASP A 205 8.40 9.99 2.37
C ASP A 205 8.23 8.47 2.39
N LEU A 206 9.17 7.75 1.79
CA LEU A 206 9.04 6.31 1.61
C LEU A 206 9.03 5.55 2.95
N GLU A 207 9.89 5.92 3.90
CA GLU A 207 9.97 5.27 5.22
C GLU A 207 8.70 5.53 6.03
N ASN A 208 8.21 6.78 6.05
CA ASN A 208 6.98 7.16 6.73
C ASN A 208 5.75 6.40 6.21
N ILE A 209 5.62 6.26 4.88
CA ILE A 209 4.50 5.50 4.31
C ILE A 209 4.68 4.01 4.52
N ALA A 210 5.88 3.46 4.27
CA ALA A 210 6.15 2.04 4.51
C ALA A 210 5.86 1.66 5.97
N ALA A 211 6.15 2.52 6.94
CA ALA A 211 5.84 2.27 8.35
C ALA A 211 4.33 2.14 8.60
N HIS A 212 3.51 3.00 8.00
CA HIS A 212 2.05 2.91 8.05
C HIS A 212 1.55 1.60 7.43
N GLU A 213 1.97 1.32 6.20
CA GLU A 213 1.52 0.16 5.45
C GLU A 213 1.96 -1.17 6.11
N LEU A 214 3.17 -1.23 6.68
CA LEU A 214 3.64 -2.38 7.44
C LEU A 214 2.84 -2.61 8.73
N GLY A 215 2.23 -1.55 9.29
CA GLY A 215 1.28 -1.71 10.38
C GLY A 215 0.05 -2.53 9.97
N HIS A 216 -0.46 -2.34 8.75
CA HIS A 216 -1.52 -3.21 8.19
C HIS A 216 -1.01 -4.64 7.97
N ALA A 217 0.19 -4.78 7.40
CA ALA A 217 0.83 -6.09 7.23
C ALA A 217 1.04 -6.82 8.56
N ALA A 218 1.17 -6.09 9.67
CA ALA A 218 1.26 -6.64 11.02
C ALA A 218 -0.10 -6.91 11.68
N GLY A 219 -1.22 -6.47 11.10
CA GLY A 219 -2.57 -6.75 11.59
C GLY A 219 -3.26 -5.56 12.29
N LEU A 220 -2.78 -4.34 12.09
CA LEU A 220 -3.42 -3.11 12.57
C LEU A 220 -4.37 -2.53 11.51
N ASP A 221 -5.39 -1.82 11.97
CA ASP A 221 -6.39 -1.16 11.13
C ASP A 221 -6.19 0.37 11.16
N ASP A 222 -6.72 1.05 10.15
CA ASP A 222 -6.67 2.49 10.04
C ASP A 222 -7.36 3.22 11.19
N ILE A 223 -6.80 4.37 11.53
CA ILE A 223 -7.38 5.36 12.43
C ILE A 223 -7.72 6.63 11.65
N TYR A 224 -8.98 7.05 11.73
CA TYR A 224 -9.48 8.26 11.05
C TYR A 224 -9.92 9.37 12.01
N SER A 225 -9.88 9.12 13.31
CA SER A 225 -10.25 10.11 14.32
C SER A 225 -9.23 11.24 14.31
N SER A 226 -9.69 12.47 14.07
CA SER A 226 -8.79 13.61 13.87
C SER A 226 -7.94 13.93 15.09
N ASN A 227 -8.34 13.56 16.31
CA ASN A 227 -7.54 13.70 17.54
C ASN A 227 -6.41 12.66 17.66
N CYS A 228 -6.38 11.66 16.79
CA CYS A 228 -5.37 10.60 16.76
C CYS A 228 -4.37 10.78 15.61
N SER A 229 -4.36 11.89 14.87
CA SER A 229 -3.58 11.94 13.62
C SER A 229 -2.05 11.94 13.78
N ALA A 230 -1.54 11.93 15.00
CA ALA A 230 -0.11 11.74 15.25
C ALA A 230 0.30 10.27 15.08
N VAL A 231 -0.62 9.32 15.28
CA VAL A 231 -0.30 7.89 15.22
C VAL A 231 0.10 7.47 13.81
N THR A 232 1.01 6.51 13.71
CA THR A 232 1.48 5.91 12.47
C THR A 232 0.30 5.35 11.68
N MET A 233 -0.65 4.70 12.35
CA MET A 233 -1.86 4.15 11.69
C MET A 233 -2.94 5.18 11.32
N TYR A 234 -2.64 6.49 11.31
CA TYR A 234 -3.60 7.48 10.81
C TYR A 234 -3.70 7.41 9.28
N GLY A 235 -4.91 7.13 8.75
CA GLY A 235 -5.15 6.81 7.33
C GLY A 235 -4.99 7.96 6.33
N TYR A 236 -4.31 9.04 6.71
CA TYR A 236 -3.91 10.09 5.77
C TYR A 236 -2.47 10.56 6.00
N SER A 237 -1.74 10.75 4.91
CA SER A 237 -0.39 11.31 4.90
C SER A 237 -0.23 12.43 3.88
N GLY A 238 0.73 13.31 4.09
CA GLY A 238 1.06 14.41 3.18
C GLY A 238 2.52 14.33 2.75
N GLU A 239 2.84 14.95 1.61
CA GLU A 239 4.23 15.19 1.21
C GLU A 239 4.94 16.00 2.31
N GLY A 240 6.18 15.63 2.63
CA GLY A 240 6.97 16.29 3.67
C GLY A 240 6.79 15.71 5.08
N GLU A 241 5.85 14.78 5.29
CA GLU A 241 5.64 14.13 6.58
C GLU A 241 6.68 13.05 6.85
N ILE A 242 7.25 13.09 8.05
CA ILE A 242 8.26 12.13 8.52
C ILE A 242 7.91 11.54 9.90
N GLU A 243 6.86 12.05 10.54
CA GLU A 243 6.51 11.74 11.93
C GLU A 243 6.16 10.26 12.11
N LYS A 244 5.58 9.61 11.08
CA LYS A 244 5.19 8.20 11.14
C LYS A 244 6.35 7.22 10.95
N ARG A 245 7.58 7.71 10.74
CA ARG A 245 8.80 6.89 10.85
C ARG A 245 9.01 6.36 12.27
N SER A 246 8.38 7.00 13.27
CA SER A 246 8.30 6.56 14.65
C SER A 246 6.88 6.16 15.04
N LEU A 247 6.74 5.31 16.06
CA LEU A 247 5.45 4.88 16.61
C LEU A 247 5.01 5.77 17.77
N GLU A 248 3.74 6.16 17.78
CA GLU A 248 3.13 6.79 18.96
C GLU A 248 2.75 5.72 20.00
N PRO A 249 2.51 6.11 21.28
CA PRO A 249 2.15 5.15 22.34
C PRO A 249 0.97 4.25 21.99
N ALA A 250 -0.01 4.76 21.22
CA ALA A 250 -1.15 3.97 20.77
C ALA A 250 -0.75 2.91 19.73
N ASP A 251 0.13 3.21 18.78
CA ASP A 251 0.65 2.25 17.80
C ASP A 251 1.39 1.11 18.52
N ILE A 252 2.24 1.47 19.49
CA ILE A 252 2.97 0.53 20.36
C ILE A 252 1.99 -0.38 21.12
N ALA A 253 0.97 0.20 21.75
CA ALA A 253 -0.05 -0.56 22.47
C ALA A 253 -0.82 -1.52 21.54
N GLY A 254 -1.08 -1.09 20.29
CA GLY A 254 -1.74 -1.91 19.28
C GLY A 254 -0.90 -3.11 18.85
N ILE A 255 0.37 -2.89 18.52
CA ILE A 255 1.26 -3.97 18.06
C ILE A 255 1.58 -4.94 19.19
N GLN A 256 1.84 -4.46 20.41
CA GLN A 256 2.08 -5.30 21.58
C GLN A 256 0.85 -6.13 21.98
N LYS A 257 -0.36 -5.66 21.69
CA LYS A 257 -1.57 -6.47 21.89
C LYS A 257 -1.60 -7.72 21.00
N LEU A 258 -0.97 -7.66 19.83
CA LEU A 258 -0.89 -8.79 18.89
C LEU A 258 0.32 -9.69 19.19
N TYR A 259 1.47 -9.10 19.51
CA TYR A 259 2.77 -9.79 19.52
C TYR A 259 3.53 -9.74 20.85
N GLY A 260 3.00 -9.09 21.88
CA GLY A 260 3.59 -9.03 23.21
C GLY A 260 4.85 -8.16 23.30
N ILE A 261 5.44 -8.11 24.49
CA ILE A 261 6.73 -7.48 24.85
C ILE A 261 7.76 -8.55 25.24
#